data_AF-A0AAW2KS81-F1
#
_entry.id   AF-A0AAW2KS81-F1
#
_cell.length_a   1.000
_cell.length_b   1.000
_cell.length_c   1.000
_cell.angle_alpha   90.00
_cell.angle_beta   90.00
_cell.angle_gamma   90.00
#
_symmetry.space_group_name_H-M   'P 1'
#
loop_
_entity.id
_entity.type
_entity.pdbx_description
1 polymer ?
#
loop_
_entity_poly.entity_id
_entity_poly.type
_entity_poly.pdbx_seq_one_letter_code
_entity_poly.pdbx_strand_id
1 'polypeptide(L)'
;MSWLRSAVYKAVEVGGNNNLSRAVRSYADTVVNQAGQAVVGGARLFQDRVGARNFQSYRLAVKRLEEVSVSCRGIERVQLLRRWLVALKEIDRLNEAVNSEHLDKFSEMEDAPSRPTVVMYYDPDLGGEPMNFRDVFLHSQALEGITLSLILEEPNQEELSLLLEIFRLCLMGGKEAHDVAVSSVQELAKAFSTYSEEVLAKREELLQYAQDAIAGLKVNAEIVRWLRVYQ
;
A
#
# COMPACT_ATOMS: atom_id res chain seq x y z
N MET A 1 24.98 1.02 22.31
CA MET A 1 23.85 1.07 23.26
C MET A 1 22.68 1.78 22.57
N SER A 2 22.03 1.15 21.58
CA SER A 2 20.80 0.33 21.68
C SER A 2 19.51 1.09 22.03
N TRP A 3 19.13 2.04 21.15
CA TRP A 3 17.74 2.52 21.00
C TRP A 3 16.72 1.40 20.75
N LEU A 4 17.13 0.33 20.05
CA LEU A 4 16.30 -0.85 19.76
C LEU A 4 15.79 -1.56 21.03
N ARG A 5 16.55 -1.60 22.13
CA ARG A 5 16.11 -2.24 23.37
C ARG A 5 15.03 -1.44 24.12
N SER A 6 14.93 -0.13 23.91
CA SER A 6 13.98 0.71 24.64
C SER A 6 12.55 0.60 24.10
N ALA A 7 12.38 0.34 22.80
CA ALA A 7 11.08 0.06 22.20
C ALA A 7 10.55 -1.35 22.57
N VAL A 8 11.46 -2.32 22.76
CA VAL A 8 11.14 -3.71 23.14
C VAL A 8 10.47 -3.79 24.51
N TYR A 9 10.85 -2.92 25.46
CA TYR A 9 10.24 -2.95 26.80
C TYR A 9 8.84 -2.30 26.87
N LYS A 10 8.49 -1.40 25.94
CA LYS A 10 7.18 -0.75 25.94
C LYS A 10 6.09 -1.50 25.13
N ALA A 11 6.46 -2.44 24.27
CA ALA A 11 5.51 -3.18 23.44
C ALA A 11 5.12 -4.56 24.01
N VAL A 12 5.91 -5.12 24.92
CA VAL A 12 5.60 -6.40 25.60
C VAL A 12 4.46 -6.26 26.62
N GLU A 13 4.10 -5.04 27.02
CA GLU A 13 3.06 -4.82 28.04
C GLU A 13 1.63 -4.75 27.47
N VAL A 14 1.43 -4.79 26.14
CA VAL A 14 0.11 -4.48 25.53
C VAL A 14 -0.42 -5.53 24.53
N GLY A 15 0.30 -6.63 24.28
CA GLY A 15 0.04 -7.48 23.11
C GLY A 15 -0.60 -8.86 23.33
N GLY A 16 -1.48 -9.05 24.31
CA GLY A 16 -2.14 -10.35 24.52
C GLY A 16 -3.42 -10.52 23.69
N ASN A 17 -3.34 -11.09 22.48
CA ASN A 17 -4.42 -11.96 21.96
C ASN A 17 -4.01 -12.77 20.71
N ASN A 18 -4.08 -14.11 20.81
CA ASN A 18 -3.69 -15.06 19.77
C ASN A 18 -4.92 -15.55 18.98
N ASN A 19 -5.03 -15.23 17.69
CA ASN A 19 -6.03 -15.84 16.78
C ASN A 19 -5.46 -16.30 15.41
N LEU A 20 -4.14 -16.34 15.24
CA LEU A 20 -3.50 -16.59 13.93
C LEU A 20 -3.32 -18.07 13.54
N SER A 21 -3.63 -19.03 14.43
CA SER A 21 -3.37 -20.46 14.18
C SER A 21 -4.39 -21.16 13.27
N ARG A 22 -5.41 -20.46 12.73
CA ARG A 22 -6.43 -21.07 11.84
C ARG A 22 -6.36 -20.62 10.38
N ALA A 23 -5.72 -19.49 10.07
CA ALA A 23 -5.71 -18.94 8.70
C ALA A 23 -4.73 -19.67 7.76
N VAL A 24 -3.66 -20.27 8.28
CA VAL A 24 -2.60 -20.91 7.47
C VAL A 24 -3.02 -22.28 6.92
N ARG A 25 -4.06 -22.94 7.47
CA ARG A 25 -4.45 -24.29 7.04
C ARG A 25 -5.48 -24.32 5.90
N SER A 26 -6.14 -23.20 5.57
CA SER A 26 -7.23 -23.17 4.58
C SER A 26 -6.79 -22.87 3.13
N TYR A 27 -5.55 -22.44 2.91
CA TYR A 27 -5.05 -22.08 1.57
C TYR A 27 -4.74 -23.30 0.69
N ALA A 28 -4.55 -24.48 1.26
CA ALA A 28 -4.27 -25.69 0.49
C ALA A 28 -5.52 -26.28 -0.22
N ASP A 29 -6.72 -26.09 0.33
CA ASP A 29 -7.95 -26.71 -0.20
C ASP A 29 -8.67 -25.85 -1.27
N THR A 30 -8.34 -24.56 -1.40
CA THR A 30 -9.06 -23.66 -2.32
C THR A 30 -8.56 -23.74 -3.77
N VAL A 31 -7.32 -24.21 -3.98
CA VAL A 31 -6.66 -24.24 -5.30
C VAL A 31 -7.29 -25.29 -6.23
N VAL A 32 -8.05 -26.25 -5.69
CA VAL A 32 -8.68 -27.31 -6.50
C VAL A 32 -10.02 -26.87 -7.11
N ASN A 33 -10.71 -25.86 -6.55
CA ASN A 33 -12.04 -25.46 -7.04
C ASN A 33 -12.05 -24.25 -8.00
N GLN A 34 -10.92 -23.58 -8.23
CA GLN A 34 -10.87 -22.32 -8.98
C GLN A 34 -10.41 -22.47 -10.44
N ALA A 35 -10.17 -23.70 -10.92
CA ALA A 35 -9.83 -23.97 -12.32
C ALA A 35 -11.03 -23.99 -13.28
N GLY A 36 -12.27 -23.95 -12.77
CA GLY A 36 -13.49 -24.04 -13.57
C GLY A 36 -14.14 -22.72 -14.00
N GLN A 37 -13.70 -21.57 -13.49
CA GLN A 37 -14.38 -20.27 -13.71
C GLN A 37 -13.62 -19.30 -14.63
N ALA A 38 -12.42 -19.65 -15.09
CA ALA A 38 -11.55 -18.75 -15.84
C ALA A 38 -11.91 -18.57 -17.34
N VAL A 39 -13.02 -19.13 -17.84
CA VAL A 39 -13.33 -19.11 -19.30
C VAL A 39 -14.68 -18.48 -19.66
N VAL A 40 -15.46 -17.93 -18.71
CA VAL A 40 -16.81 -17.37 -19.03
C VAL A 40 -16.92 -15.84 -18.82
N GLY A 41 -15.90 -15.16 -18.30
CA GLY A 41 -15.95 -13.72 -18.01
C GLY A 41 -15.70 -12.77 -19.20
N GLY A 42 -15.57 -13.28 -20.43
CA GLY A 42 -15.09 -12.50 -21.59
C GLY A 42 -16.09 -11.56 -22.26
N ALA A 43 -17.37 -11.54 -21.88
CA ALA A 43 -18.36 -10.69 -22.54
C ALA A 43 -19.50 -10.29 -21.61
N ARG A 44 -19.45 -9.07 -21.08
CA ARG A 44 -20.56 -8.15 -20.73
C ARG A 44 -20.02 -7.08 -19.79
N LEU A 45 -19.67 -5.91 -20.30
CA LEU A 45 -19.56 -4.67 -19.50
C LEU A 45 -19.59 -3.41 -20.39
N PHE A 46 -20.42 -3.44 -21.43
CA PHE A 46 -20.82 -2.24 -22.16
C PHE A 46 -22.34 -2.22 -22.25
N GLN A 47 -22.98 -1.62 -21.25
CA GLN A 47 -24.27 -0.90 -21.32
C GLN A 47 -24.73 -0.64 -19.89
N ASP A 48 -24.32 0.49 -19.33
CA ASP A 48 -25.32 1.45 -18.88
C ASP A 48 -24.71 2.85 -18.83
N ARG A 49 -25.31 3.77 -19.57
CA ARG A 49 -24.74 5.07 -19.92
C ARG A 49 -25.73 6.14 -19.48
N VAL A 50 -25.97 6.31 -18.18
CA VAL A 50 -26.76 7.42 -17.63
C VAL A 50 -26.28 7.80 -16.21
N GLY A 51 -25.53 8.89 -16.07
CA GLY A 51 -25.72 9.84 -14.96
C GLY A 51 -25.14 9.61 -13.56
N ALA A 52 -24.28 8.62 -13.29
CA ALA A 52 -23.64 8.47 -11.97
C ALA A 52 -22.13 8.24 -12.10
N ARG A 53 -21.30 8.91 -11.28
CA ARG A 53 -19.84 8.74 -11.25
C ARG A 53 -19.48 7.25 -11.17
N ASN A 54 -18.76 6.72 -12.17
CA ASN A 54 -18.33 5.31 -12.20
C ASN A 54 -17.25 5.05 -11.14
N PHE A 55 -17.66 4.73 -9.91
CA PHE A 55 -16.74 4.35 -8.84
C PHE A 55 -16.27 2.90 -9.00
N GLN A 56 -14.99 2.66 -8.74
CA GLN A 56 -14.46 1.30 -8.65
C GLN A 56 -14.72 0.71 -7.27
N SER A 57 -14.78 -0.62 -7.18
CA SER A 57 -14.94 -1.30 -5.89
C SER A 57 -13.67 -1.16 -5.05
N TYR A 58 -13.82 -0.55 -3.88
CA TYR A 58 -12.75 -0.43 -2.88
C TYR A 58 -12.20 -1.81 -2.48
N ARG A 59 -13.08 -2.75 -2.09
CA ARG A 59 -12.68 -4.09 -1.61
C ARG A 59 -11.88 -4.86 -2.66
N LEU A 60 -12.30 -4.79 -3.93
CA LEU A 60 -11.58 -5.44 -5.02
C LEU A 60 -10.21 -4.78 -5.27
N ALA A 61 -10.13 -3.46 -5.14
CA ALA A 61 -8.89 -2.73 -5.32
C ALA A 61 -7.87 -3.06 -4.21
N VAL A 62 -8.30 -3.07 -2.94
CA VAL A 62 -7.46 -3.50 -1.80
C VAL A 62 -6.94 -4.92 -2.01
N LYS A 63 -7.84 -5.87 -2.29
CA LYS A 63 -7.46 -7.27 -2.50
C LYS A 63 -6.42 -7.42 -3.62
N ARG A 64 -6.65 -6.75 -4.76
CA ARG A 64 -5.70 -6.78 -5.88
C ARG A 64 -4.35 -6.19 -5.52
N LEU A 65 -4.32 -5.07 -4.78
CA LEU A 65 -3.08 -4.44 -4.34
C LEU A 65 -2.28 -5.36 -3.42
N GLU A 66 -2.95 -6.05 -2.49
CA GLU A 66 -2.33 -7.00 -1.57
C GLU A 66 -1.80 -8.24 -2.28
N GLU A 67 -2.56 -8.80 -3.23
CA GLU A 67 -2.13 -9.96 -4.01
C GLU A 67 -0.89 -9.65 -4.85
N VAL A 68 -0.88 -8.54 -5.60
CA VAL A 68 0.25 -8.21 -6.49
C VAL A 68 1.50 -7.78 -5.73
N SER A 69 1.36 -7.23 -4.51
CA SER A 69 2.51 -6.79 -3.70
C SER A 69 3.38 -7.96 -3.26
N VAL A 70 2.77 -9.10 -2.93
CA VAL A 70 3.47 -10.29 -2.46
C VAL A 70 3.91 -11.23 -3.58
N SER A 71 3.22 -11.20 -4.73
CA SER A 71 3.50 -12.10 -5.86
C SER A 71 4.54 -11.57 -6.84
N CYS A 72 4.73 -10.25 -6.92
CA CYS A 72 5.64 -9.64 -7.89
C CYS A 72 7.12 -9.93 -7.57
N ARG A 73 7.92 -10.13 -8.63
CA ARG A 73 9.36 -10.41 -8.55
C ARG A 73 10.11 -9.66 -9.65
N GLY A 74 11.40 -9.41 -9.43
CA GLY A 74 12.29 -8.78 -10.42
C GLY A 74 11.68 -7.61 -11.20
N ILE A 75 11.64 -7.73 -12.53
CA ILE A 75 11.18 -6.63 -13.40
C ILE A 75 9.70 -6.27 -13.20
N GLU A 76 8.85 -7.24 -12.86
CA GLU A 76 7.42 -6.97 -12.62
C GLU A 76 7.25 -6.10 -11.38
N ARG A 77 8.06 -6.34 -10.35
CA ARG A 77 8.09 -5.56 -9.12
C ARG A 77 8.54 -4.13 -9.38
N VAL A 78 9.57 -3.92 -10.20
CA VAL A 78 10.00 -2.58 -10.66
C VAL A 78 8.86 -1.84 -11.36
N GLN A 79 8.18 -2.48 -12.32
CA GLN A 79 7.06 -1.85 -13.05
C GLN A 79 5.85 -1.58 -12.16
N LEU A 80 5.60 -2.40 -11.15
CA LEU A 80 4.57 -2.17 -10.15
C LEU A 80 4.89 -0.93 -9.31
N LEU A 81 6.10 -0.85 -8.74
CA LEU A 81 6.58 0.30 -7.97
C LEU A 81 6.49 1.60 -8.77
N ARG A 82 6.89 1.59 -10.05
CA ARG A 82 6.79 2.75 -10.95
C ARG A 82 5.33 3.21 -11.12
N ARG A 83 4.41 2.28 -11.40
CA ARG A 83 2.98 2.60 -11.58
C ARG A 83 2.37 3.18 -10.30
N TRP A 84 2.66 2.60 -9.16
CA TRP A 84 2.19 3.11 -7.87
C TRP A 84 2.76 4.48 -7.57
N LEU A 85 4.06 4.70 -7.80
CA LEU A 85 4.69 5.99 -7.56
C LEU A 85 4.09 7.10 -8.44
N VAL A 86 3.81 6.83 -9.72
CA VAL A 86 3.15 7.78 -10.61
C VAL A 86 1.77 8.16 -10.09
N ALA A 87 0.94 7.17 -9.72
CA ALA A 87 -0.40 7.40 -9.19
C ALA A 87 -0.38 8.18 -7.86
N LEU A 88 0.57 7.88 -6.97
CA LEU A 88 0.74 8.59 -5.70
C LEU A 88 1.18 10.04 -5.92
N LYS A 89 2.14 10.30 -6.81
CA LYS A 89 2.61 11.67 -7.15
C LYS A 89 1.53 12.50 -7.83
N GLU A 90 0.70 11.89 -8.67
CA GLU A 90 -0.41 12.58 -9.31
C GLU A 90 -1.43 13.08 -8.28
N ILE A 91 -1.77 12.24 -7.29
CA ILE A 91 -2.66 12.61 -6.19
C ILE A 91 -2.03 13.68 -5.29
N ASP A 92 -0.73 13.57 -5.00
CA ASP A 92 -0.01 14.54 -4.18
C ASP A 92 -0.03 15.93 -4.82
N ARG A 93 0.27 16.02 -6.12
CA ARG A 93 0.18 17.26 -6.92
C ARG A 93 -1.22 17.87 -6.92
N LEU A 94 -2.26 17.04 -7.02
CA LEU A 94 -3.64 17.51 -6.97
C LEU A 94 -4.00 18.08 -5.60
N ASN A 95 -3.49 17.50 -4.51
CA ASN A 95 -3.69 18.04 -3.16
C ASN A 95 -2.98 19.39 -2.99
N GLU A 96 -1.77 19.54 -3.52
CA GLU A 96 -1.03 20.83 -3.51
C GLU A 96 -1.79 21.92 -4.28
N ALA A 97 -2.34 21.60 -5.45
CA ALA A 97 -3.10 22.54 -6.27
C ALA A 97 -4.31 23.09 -5.50
N VAL A 98 -5.09 22.21 -4.84
CA VAL A 98 -6.24 22.59 -4.01
C VAL A 98 -5.84 23.51 -2.86
N ASN A 99 -4.69 23.26 -2.22
CA ASN A 99 -4.21 24.09 -1.11
C ASN A 99 -3.65 25.45 -1.57
N SER A 100 -3.26 25.59 -2.85
CA SER A 100 -2.66 26.80 -3.42
C SER A 100 -3.66 27.77 -4.06
N GLU A 101 -4.91 27.35 -4.26
CA GLU A 101 -5.95 28.19 -4.84
C GLU A 101 -6.53 29.14 -3.78
N HIS A 102 -5.98 30.36 -3.78
CA HIS A 102 -6.64 31.54 -3.24
C HIS A 102 -8.09 31.65 -3.75
N LEU A 103 -8.95 32.08 -2.84
CA LEU A 103 -10.40 32.29 -2.85
C LEU A 103 -11.05 33.07 -4.02
N ASP A 104 -10.42 33.27 -5.18
CA ASP A 104 -11.01 34.06 -6.26
C ASP A 104 -10.93 33.36 -7.63
N LYS A 105 -12.13 33.15 -8.21
CA LYS A 105 -12.44 32.74 -9.60
C LYS A 105 -12.93 31.30 -9.79
N PHE A 106 -13.98 30.91 -9.05
CA PHE A 106 -14.82 29.75 -9.41
C PHE A 106 -15.97 30.07 -10.39
N SER A 107 -15.99 31.24 -11.05
CA SER A 107 -17.15 31.62 -11.86
C SER A 107 -17.01 31.44 -13.38
N GLU A 108 -15.83 31.29 -13.98
CA GLU A 108 -15.74 31.26 -15.45
C GLU A 108 -14.58 30.38 -15.94
N MET A 109 -14.72 29.05 -15.82
CA MET A 109 -13.88 28.13 -16.60
C MET A 109 -14.56 26.76 -16.74
N GLU A 110 -15.73 26.75 -17.39
CA GLU A 110 -16.41 25.51 -17.85
C GLU A 110 -15.69 24.83 -19.03
N ASP A 111 -14.54 25.35 -19.52
CA ASP A 111 -13.94 24.94 -20.80
C ASP A 111 -12.42 24.69 -20.74
N ALA A 112 -11.93 24.09 -19.65
CA ALA A 112 -10.53 23.60 -19.57
C ALA A 112 -10.43 22.11 -19.96
N PRO A 113 -9.67 21.75 -21.00
CA PRO A 113 -9.48 20.34 -21.35
C PRO A 113 -8.53 19.66 -20.36
N SER A 114 -8.96 18.53 -19.82
CA SER A 114 -8.17 17.58 -19.00
C SER A 114 -7.93 17.95 -17.52
N ARG A 115 -9.00 18.06 -16.72
CA ARG A 115 -8.89 17.62 -15.32
C ARG A 115 -8.58 16.12 -15.34
N PRO A 116 -7.46 15.64 -14.78
CA PRO A 116 -7.18 14.21 -14.71
C PRO A 116 -8.37 13.55 -14.01
N THR A 117 -8.98 12.58 -14.68
CA THR A 117 -10.08 11.83 -14.08
C THR A 117 -9.46 10.89 -13.05
N VAL A 118 -9.29 11.39 -11.82
CA VAL A 118 -8.84 10.58 -10.70
C VAL A 118 -9.85 9.47 -10.51
N VAL A 119 -9.38 8.23 -10.62
CA VAL A 119 -10.20 7.06 -10.34
C VAL A 119 -10.57 7.07 -8.87
N MET A 120 -11.87 7.07 -8.61
CA MET A 120 -12.42 7.06 -7.25
C MET A 120 -12.96 5.67 -6.92
N TYR A 121 -12.81 5.27 -5.67
CA TYR A 121 -13.20 3.98 -5.12
C TYR A 121 -14.28 4.18 -4.07
N TYR A 122 -15.25 3.28 -4.04
CA TYR A 122 -16.36 3.36 -3.09
C TYR A 122 -16.61 2.00 -2.45
N ASP A 123 -16.97 2.03 -1.17
CA ASP A 123 -17.47 0.89 -0.43
C ASP A 123 -18.83 1.27 0.19
N PRO A 124 -19.93 0.64 -0.22
CA PRO A 124 -21.25 0.91 0.37
C PRO A 124 -21.32 0.51 1.85
N ASP A 125 -20.49 -0.45 2.29
CA ASP A 125 -20.53 -0.99 3.65
C ASP A 125 -19.79 -0.08 4.65
N LEU A 126 -18.75 0.63 4.21
CA LEU A 126 -17.98 1.54 5.07
C LEU A 126 -18.69 2.88 5.27
N GLY A 127 -19.59 3.25 4.36
CA GLY A 127 -20.14 4.60 4.30
C GLY A 127 -19.05 5.66 4.04
N GLY A 128 -19.46 6.90 3.79
CA GLY A 128 -18.54 8.02 3.62
C GLY A 128 -18.15 8.34 2.17
N GLU A 129 -17.22 9.30 2.03
CA GLU A 129 -16.84 9.86 0.74
C GLU A 129 -16.01 8.90 -0.11
N PRO A 130 -16.17 8.94 -1.45
CA PRO A 130 -15.33 8.18 -2.36
C PRO A 130 -13.84 8.43 -2.10
N MET A 131 -13.06 7.36 -2.14
CA MET A 131 -11.64 7.34 -1.84
C MET A 131 -10.81 7.42 -3.12
N ASN A 132 -9.68 8.12 -3.10
CA ASN A 132 -8.74 8.08 -4.23
C ASN A 132 -7.78 6.88 -4.09
N PHE A 133 -6.89 6.68 -5.07
CA PHE A 133 -5.92 5.57 -5.02
C PHE A 133 -5.00 5.61 -3.79
N ARG A 134 -4.56 6.80 -3.34
CA ARG A 134 -3.69 6.94 -2.17
C ARG A 134 -4.38 6.45 -0.90
N ASP A 135 -5.66 6.78 -0.74
CA ASP A 135 -6.47 6.28 0.38
C ASP A 135 -6.52 4.75 0.37
N VAL A 136 -6.90 4.14 -0.77
CA VAL A 136 -6.98 2.68 -0.90
C VAL A 136 -5.62 2.02 -0.65
N PHE A 137 -4.56 2.61 -1.19
CA PHE A 137 -3.19 2.13 -1.03
C PHE A 137 -2.75 2.13 0.43
N LEU A 138 -3.01 3.22 1.17
CA LEU A 138 -2.66 3.35 2.58
C LEU A 138 -3.49 2.43 3.49
N HIS A 139 -4.75 2.14 3.14
CA HIS A 139 -5.57 1.19 3.91
C HIS A 139 -5.21 -0.28 3.64
N SER A 140 -4.76 -0.60 2.43
CA SER A 140 -4.34 -1.97 2.06
C SER A 140 -3.02 -2.40 2.73
N GLN A 141 -2.73 -3.69 2.79
CA GLN A 141 -1.42 -4.24 3.20
C GLN A 141 -0.36 -4.22 2.07
N ALA A 142 -0.55 -3.40 1.03
CA ALA A 142 0.32 -3.43 -0.15
C ALA A 142 1.75 -2.92 0.12
N LEU A 143 1.91 -1.92 0.98
CA LEU A 143 3.22 -1.36 1.32
C LEU A 143 4.03 -2.32 2.20
N GLU A 144 3.35 -3.02 3.09
CA GLU A 144 3.87 -4.09 3.90
C GLU A 144 4.30 -5.25 3.00
N GLY A 145 3.40 -5.75 2.15
CA GLY A 145 3.66 -6.87 1.25
C GLY A 145 4.82 -6.63 0.28
N ILE A 146 4.89 -5.44 -0.34
CA ILE A 146 6.01 -5.10 -1.24
C ILE A 146 7.34 -5.03 -0.47
N THR A 147 7.32 -4.52 0.76
CA THR A 147 8.52 -4.45 1.61
C THR A 147 9.02 -5.85 1.96
N LEU A 148 8.12 -6.74 2.38
CA LEU A 148 8.45 -8.14 2.63
C LEU A 148 8.97 -8.82 1.36
N SER A 149 8.40 -8.52 0.19
CA SER A 149 8.86 -9.08 -1.08
C SER A 149 10.33 -8.73 -1.39
N LEU A 150 10.76 -7.51 -1.03
CA LEU A 150 12.13 -7.02 -1.20
C LEU A 150 13.08 -7.56 -0.12
N ILE A 151 12.59 -7.86 1.08
CA ILE A 151 13.39 -8.56 2.12
C ILE A 151 13.63 -10.02 1.73
N LEU A 152 12.61 -10.67 1.15
CA LEU A 152 12.67 -12.07 0.76
C LEU A 152 13.52 -12.32 -0.49
N GLU A 153 13.62 -11.33 -1.39
CA GLU A 153 14.43 -11.36 -2.61
C GLU A 153 15.17 -10.04 -2.75
N GLU A 154 16.52 -10.09 -2.71
CA GLU A 154 17.36 -8.91 -2.61
C GLU A 154 17.02 -7.83 -3.65
N PRO A 155 16.78 -6.58 -3.23
CA PRO A 155 16.34 -5.52 -4.12
C PRO A 155 17.51 -4.94 -4.90
N ASN A 156 17.27 -4.58 -6.16
CA ASN A 156 18.23 -3.80 -6.94
C ASN A 156 18.18 -2.30 -6.59
N GLN A 157 19.13 -1.53 -7.11
CA GLN A 157 19.24 -0.09 -6.82
C GLN A 157 18.02 0.73 -7.28
N GLU A 158 17.39 0.31 -8.37
CA GLU A 158 16.20 0.98 -8.90
C GLU A 158 14.99 0.73 -7.98
N GLU A 159 14.80 -0.50 -7.52
CA GLU A 159 13.75 -0.85 -6.56
C GLU A 159 13.89 -0.07 -5.26
N LEU A 160 15.12 0.06 -4.72
CA LEU A 160 15.39 0.85 -3.52
C LEU A 160 15.07 2.34 -3.74
N SER A 161 15.43 2.89 -4.89
CA SER A 161 15.16 4.29 -5.24
C SER A 161 13.66 4.56 -5.36
N LEU A 162 12.91 3.64 -5.97
CA LEU A 162 11.45 3.73 -6.09
C LEU A 162 10.76 3.57 -4.74
N LEU A 163 11.20 2.60 -3.93
CA LEU A 163 10.67 2.37 -2.58
C LEU A 163 10.85 3.61 -1.70
N LEU A 164 12.01 4.25 -1.77
CA LEU A 164 12.29 5.48 -1.01
C LEU A 164 11.30 6.60 -1.32
N GLU A 165 11.01 6.81 -2.60
CA GLU A 165 10.05 7.83 -3.03
C GLU A 165 8.62 7.48 -2.58
N ILE A 166 8.23 6.20 -2.61
CA ILE A 166 6.94 5.75 -2.08
C ILE A 166 6.89 5.94 -0.56
N PHE A 167 7.96 5.62 0.17
CA PHE A 167 8.03 5.82 1.61
C PHE A 167 7.90 7.29 2.00
N ARG A 168 8.53 8.21 1.25
CA ARG A 168 8.37 9.65 1.45
C ARG A 168 6.92 10.11 1.32
N LEU A 169 6.18 9.50 0.40
CA LEU A 169 4.76 9.81 0.19
C LEU A 169 3.87 9.14 1.24
N CYS A 170 4.20 7.95 1.73
CA CYS A 170 3.28 7.10 2.47
C CYS A 170 3.59 6.92 3.97
N LEU A 171 4.81 7.20 4.42
CA LEU A 171 5.23 7.00 5.81
C LEU A 171 5.41 8.33 6.54
N MET A 172 5.02 8.33 7.82
CA MET A 172 5.33 9.41 8.73
C MET A 172 6.85 9.54 8.95
N GLY A 173 7.29 10.74 9.33
CA GLY A 173 8.70 11.04 9.59
C GLY A 173 9.34 11.92 8.52
N GLY A 174 10.57 12.33 8.76
CA GLY A 174 11.37 13.12 7.84
C GLY A 174 12.24 12.27 6.91
N LYS A 175 12.90 12.93 5.96
CA LYS A 175 13.80 12.30 4.97
C LYS A 175 14.77 11.28 5.58
N GLU A 176 15.38 11.62 6.71
CA GLU A 176 16.33 10.75 7.41
C GLU A 176 15.69 9.43 7.86
N ALA A 177 14.45 9.47 8.36
CA ALA A 177 13.72 8.27 8.77
C ALA A 177 13.40 7.37 7.57
N HIS A 178 13.06 7.97 6.42
CA HIS A 178 12.79 7.23 5.19
C HIS A 178 14.07 6.59 4.63
N ASP A 179 15.19 7.32 4.62
CA ASP A 179 16.50 6.81 4.18
C ASP A 179 16.96 5.63 5.07
N VAL A 180 16.76 5.74 6.39
CA VAL A 180 17.03 4.65 7.36
C VAL A 180 16.11 3.45 7.13
N ALA A 181 14.81 3.67 6.86
CA ALA A 181 13.87 2.59 6.60
C ALA A 181 14.27 1.77 5.37
N VAL A 182 14.60 2.43 4.25
CA VAL A 182 15.07 1.75 3.03
C VAL A 182 16.40 1.02 3.26
N SER A 183 17.33 1.64 3.99
CA SER A 183 18.61 1.00 4.35
C SER A 183 18.38 -0.26 5.19
N SER A 184 17.44 -0.21 6.15
CA SER A 184 17.06 -1.36 6.99
C SER A 184 16.46 -2.50 6.17
N VAL A 185 15.62 -2.18 5.17
CA VAL A 185 15.08 -3.18 4.22
C VAL A 185 16.21 -3.87 3.46
N GLN A 186 17.19 -3.11 2.96
CA GLN A 186 18.33 -3.66 2.24
C GLN A 186 19.22 -4.53 3.15
N GLU A 187 19.47 -4.10 4.38
CA GLU A 187 20.24 -4.87 5.37
C GLU A 187 19.55 -6.18 5.73
N LEU A 188 18.23 -6.15 5.95
CA LEU A 188 17.43 -7.34 6.19
C LEU A 188 17.46 -8.28 4.99
N ALA A 189 17.34 -7.76 3.76
CA ALA A 189 17.41 -8.58 2.55
C ALA A 189 18.76 -9.31 2.43
N LYS A 190 19.87 -8.61 2.69
CA LYS A 190 21.22 -9.19 2.72
C LYS A 190 21.39 -10.22 3.83
N ALA A 191 20.84 -9.95 5.02
CA ALA A 191 20.86 -10.93 6.09
C ALA A 191 20.12 -12.21 5.65
N PHE A 192 18.92 -12.05 5.07
CA PHE A 192 18.08 -13.17 4.63
C PHE A 192 18.71 -14.02 3.53
N SER A 193 19.52 -13.44 2.63
CA SER A 193 20.25 -14.21 1.62
C SER A 193 21.38 -15.08 2.19
N THR A 194 21.84 -14.78 3.42
CA THR A 194 22.89 -15.54 4.13
C THR A 194 22.38 -16.53 5.16
N TYR A 195 21.09 -16.47 5.54
CA TYR A 195 20.51 -17.37 6.54
C TYR A 195 20.35 -18.80 6.00
N SER A 196 20.74 -19.81 6.79
CA SER A 196 20.43 -21.20 6.49
C SER A 196 18.97 -21.52 6.82
N GLU A 197 18.38 -22.45 6.05
CA GLU A 197 17.01 -22.98 6.21
C GLU A 197 16.70 -23.50 7.63
N GLU A 198 17.70 -23.73 8.49
CA GLU A 198 17.50 -24.25 9.85
C GLU A 198 16.97 -23.20 10.86
N VAL A 199 16.82 -21.94 10.45
CA VAL A 199 16.48 -20.82 11.34
C VAL A 199 15.11 -20.18 11.01
N LEU A 200 14.20 -20.93 10.38
CA LEU A 200 12.89 -20.46 9.89
C LEU A 200 12.08 -19.67 10.93
N ALA A 201 12.07 -20.10 12.20
CA ALA A 201 11.30 -19.41 13.24
C ALA A 201 11.74 -17.94 13.44
N LYS A 202 13.06 -17.65 13.40
CA LYS A 202 13.54 -16.26 13.50
C LYS A 202 13.26 -15.46 12.23
N ARG A 203 13.17 -16.14 11.07
CA ARG A 203 12.85 -15.51 9.79
C ARG A 203 11.41 -14.97 9.81
N GLU A 204 10.47 -15.77 10.26
CA GLU A 204 9.06 -15.38 10.40
C GLU A 204 8.90 -14.22 11.39
N GLU A 205 9.55 -14.29 12.56
CA GLU A 205 9.54 -13.21 13.55
C GLU A 205 10.07 -11.89 12.96
N LEU A 206 11.20 -11.93 12.26
CA LEU A 206 11.79 -10.72 11.63
C LEU A 206 10.90 -10.13 10.53
N LEU A 207 10.24 -10.98 9.73
CA LEU A 207 9.29 -10.51 8.73
C LEU A 207 8.06 -9.86 9.38
N GLN A 208 7.55 -10.45 10.47
CA GLN A 208 6.45 -9.86 11.23
C GLN A 208 6.85 -8.51 11.82
N TYR A 209 8.04 -8.39 12.40
CA TYR A 209 8.54 -7.11 12.89
C TYR A 209 8.66 -6.06 11.78
N ALA A 210 9.15 -6.43 10.59
CA ALA A 210 9.22 -5.52 9.46
C ALA A 210 7.82 -5.08 9.01
N GLN A 211 6.87 -6.01 8.92
CA GLN A 211 5.48 -5.72 8.57
C GLN A 211 4.84 -4.75 9.58
N ASP A 212 4.93 -5.05 10.88
CA ASP A 212 4.34 -4.24 11.94
C ASP A 212 4.97 -2.84 11.99
N ALA A 213 6.28 -2.73 11.76
CA ALA A 213 6.97 -1.45 11.70
C ALA A 213 6.49 -0.59 10.53
N ILE A 214 6.35 -1.17 9.33
CA ILE A 214 5.82 -0.45 8.16
C ILE A 214 4.37 -0.04 8.40
N ALA A 215 3.53 -0.95 8.90
CA ALA A 215 2.13 -0.66 9.21
C ALA A 215 2.00 0.49 10.23
N GLY A 216 2.83 0.48 11.28
CA GLY A 216 2.85 1.53 12.30
C GLY A 216 3.39 2.88 11.82
N LEU A 217 4.20 2.90 10.75
CA LEU A 217 4.74 4.12 10.16
C LEU A 217 3.85 4.72 9.07
N LYS A 218 2.88 3.97 8.52
CA LYS A 218 2.00 4.49 7.47
C LYS A 218 1.22 5.71 7.94
N VAL A 219 1.18 6.72 7.08
CA VAL A 219 0.35 7.91 7.29
C VAL A 219 -1.10 7.45 7.38
N ASN A 220 -1.78 7.87 8.43
CA ASN A 220 -3.20 7.57 8.61
C ASN A 220 -4.02 8.35 7.56
N ALA A 221 -4.55 7.63 6.59
CA ALA A 221 -5.33 8.19 5.48
C ALA A 221 -6.60 8.91 5.95
N GLU A 222 -7.25 8.41 7.01
CA GLU A 222 -8.42 9.05 7.59
C GLU A 222 -8.05 10.38 8.24
N ILE A 223 -7.01 10.43 9.08
CA ILE A 223 -6.55 11.69 9.73
C ILE A 223 -6.21 12.75 8.69
N VAL A 224 -5.49 12.36 7.62
CA VAL A 224 -5.15 13.29 6.54
C VAL A 224 -6.39 13.79 5.79
N ARG A 225 -7.45 12.97 5.68
CA ARG A 225 -8.72 13.39 5.08
C ARG A 225 -9.47 14.35 5.99
N TRP A 226 -9.58 14.05 7.29
CA TRP A 226 -10.20 14.92 8.29
C TRP A 226 -9.53 16.30 8.32
N LEU A 227 -8.20 16.37 8.29
CA LEU A 227 -7.48 17.64 8.27
C LEU A 227 -7.75 18.48 7.01
N ARG A 228 -8.08 17.87 5.88
CA ARG A 228 -8.43 18.57 4.63
C ARG A 228 -9.85 19.12 4.59
N VAL A 229 -10.79 18.55 5.34
CA VAL A 229 -12.18 19.01 5.38
C VAL A 229 -12.36 20.22 6.30
N TYR A 230 -11.44 20.43 7.25
CA TYR A 230 -11.52 21.47 8.30
C TYR A 230 -10.48 22.59 8.16
N GLN A 231 -9.79 22.69 7.02
CA GLN A 231 -8.93 23.83 6.63
C GLN A 231 -9.61 24.61 5.51
#